data_AF-A0AAW9Q6F4-F1
#
_entry.id   AF-A0AAW9Q6F4-F1
#
_cell.length_a   1.000
_cell.length_b   1.000
_cell.length_c   1.000
_cell.angle_alpha   90.00
_cell.angle_beta   90.00
_cell.angle_gamma   90.00
#
_symmetry.space_group_name_H-M   'P 1'
#
loop_
_entity.id
_entity.type
_entity.pdbx_description
1 polymer ?
#
loop_
_entity_poly.entity_id
_entity_poly.type
_entity_poly.pdbx_seq_one_letter_code
_entity_poly.pdbx_strand_id
1 'polypeptide(L)' 'MDIQTPWGRERGICYLGQTFMPINVYKCVHEAILVCRQDLEAGLLSIVVVETNRFSVWWELPDW' A
#
# COMPACT_ATOMS: atom_id res chain seq x y z
N MET A 1 -5.09 10.80 4.55
CA MET A 1 -6.27 10.89 5.41
C MET A 1 -6.21 9.78 6.46
N ASP A 2 -7.01 9.87 7.51
CA ASP A 2 -7.11 8.80 8.49
C ASP A 2 -8.33 7.94 8.15
N ILE A 3 -8.15 6.62 8.12
CA ILE A 3 -9.16 5.64 7.72
C ILE A 3 -9.45 4.75 8.92
N GLN A 4 -10.74 4.58 9.24
CA GLN A 4 -11.14 3.68 10.30
C GLN A 4 -11.18 2.25 9.76
N THR A 5 -10.43 1.36 10.39
CA THR A 5 -10.41 -0.08 10.10
C THR A 5 -10.81 -0.88 11.33
N PRO A 6 -11.11 -2.19 11.19
CA PRO A 6 -11.30 -3.09 12.33
C PRO A 6 -10.09 -3.11 13.30
N TRP A 7 -8.89 -2.79 12.82
CA TRP A 7 -7.66 -2.75 13.61
C TRP A 7 -7.35 -1.38 14.22
N GLY A 8 -8.19 -0.38 13.96
CA GLY A 8 -8.05 0.98 14.46
C GLY A 8 -7.90 2.00 13.35
N ARG A 9 -7.38 3.18 13.70
CA ARG A 9 -7.25 4.31 12.79
C ARG A 9 -5.89 4.24 12.09
N GLU A 10 -5.92 4.06 10.78
CA GLU A 10 -4.74 3.90 9.94
C GLU A 10 -4.57 5.09 9.00
N ARG A 11 -3.33 5.37 8.60
CA ARG A 11 -3.05 6.47 7.67
C ARG A 11 -3.11 5.97 6.24
N GLY A 12 -4.06 6.49 5.47
CA GLY A 12 -4.19 6.26 4.03
C GLY A 12 -3.81 7.48 3.18
N ILE A 13 -3.63 7.26 1.89
CA ILE A 13 -3.46 8.34 0.89
C ILE A 13 -4.49 8.21 -0.22
N CYS A 14 -4.85 9.33 -0.85
CA CYS A 14 -5.61 9.32 -2.08
C CYS A 14 -4.66 9.62 -3.25
N TYR A 15 -4.61 8.73 -4.23
CA TYR A 15 -3.77 8.87 -5.41
C TYR A 15 -4.57 8.41 -6.63
N LEU A 16 -4.60 9.25 -7.69
CA LEU A 16 -5.41 9.01 -8.90
C LEU A 16 -6.89 8.72 -8.63
N GLY A 17 -7.47 9.34 -7.58
CA GLY A 17 -8.86 9.14 -7.20
C GLY A 17 -9.14 7.86 -6.41
N GLN A 18 -8.13 7.02 -6.19
CA GLN A 18 -8.23 5.80 -5.39
C GLN A 18 -7.59 6.00 -4.02
N THR A 19 -8.08 5.24 -3.04
CA THR A 19 -7.55 5.26 -1.69
C THR A 19 -6.61 4.09 -1.47
N PHE A 20 -5.40 4.36 -0.98
CA PHE A 20 -4.41 3.34 -0.65
C PHE A 20 -4.15 3.29 0.85
N MET A 21 -3.88 2.10 1.35
CA MET A 21 -3.53 1.82 2.75
C MET A 21 -2.29 0.94 2.87
N PRO A 22 -1.43 1.17 3.88
CA PRO A 22 -0.24 0.37 4.09
C PRO A 22 -0.61 -1.07 4.48
N ILE A 23 0.01 -2.05 3.83
CA ILE A 23 -0.18 -3.48 4.14
C ILE A 23 1.09 -4.14 4.66
N ASN A 24 2.26 -3.69 4.20
CA ASN A 24 3.53 -4.25 4.63
C ASN A 24 4.68 -3.25 4.48
N VAL A 25 5.79 -3.50 5.18
CA VAL A 25 6.99 -2.66 5.19
C VAL A 25 8.25 -3.49 4.97
N TYR A 26 9.13 -2.98 4.12
CA TYR A 26 10.35 -3.63 3.67
C TYR A 26 11.57 -2.72 3.89
N LYS A 27 12.71 -3.35 4.16
CA LYS A 27 14.01 -2.64 4.27
C LYS A 27 14.66 -2.41 2.91
N CYS A 28 14.25 -3.17 1.89
CA CYS A 28 14.81 -3.13 0.54
C CYS A 28 13.72 -2.80 -0.48
N VAL A 29 13.98 -1.86 -1.38
CA VAL A 29 13.04 -1.49 -2.45
C VAL A 29 12.77 -2.65 -3.42
N HIS A 30 13.76 -3.53 -3.62
CA HIS A 30 13.60 -4.68 -4.52
C HIS A 30 12.55 -5.67 -4.01
N GLU A 31 12.51 -5.90 -2.70
CA GLU A 31 11.49 -6.76 -2.06
C GLU A 31 10.10 -6.14 -2.22
N ALA A 32 9.96 -4.83 -1.97
CA ALA A 32 8.70 -4.13 -2.16
C ALA A 32 8.20 -4.19 -3.62
N ILE A 33 9.10 -3.99 -4.59
CA ILE A 33 8.78 -4.10 -6.02
C ILE A 33 8.38 -5.53 -6.39
N LEU A 34 9.05 -6.55 -5.86
CA LEU A 34 8.73 -7.94 -6.13
C LEU A 34 7.31 -8.27 -5.70
N VAL A 35 6.89 -7.79 -4.53
CA VAL A 35 5.53 -7.97 -4.02
C VAL A 35 4.51 -7.22 -4.88
N CYS A 36 4.78 -5.96 -5.26
CA CYS A 36 3.88 -5.25 -6.18
C CYS A 36 3.72 -5.96 -7.54
N ARG A 37 4.75 -6.65 -8.03
CA ARG A 37 4.64 -7.47 -9.25
C ARG A 37 3.73 -8.68 -9.04
N GLN A 38 3.85 -9.37 -7.90
CA GLN A 38 2.99 -10.49 -7.55
C GLN A 38 1.52 -10.05 -7.39
N ASP A 39 1.30 -8.91 -6.75
CA ASP A 39 -0.04 -8.30 -6.62
C ASP A 39 -0.63 -8.02 -8.01
N LEU A 40 0.17 -7.44 -8.91
CA LEU A 40 -0.26 -7.14 -10.28
C LEU A 40 -0.60 -8.41 -11.07
N GLU A 41 0.19 -9.49 -10.91
CA GLU A 41 -0.10 -10.81 -11.49
C GLU A 41 -1.40 -11.40 -10.96
N ALA A 42 -1.79 -11.08 -9.71
CA ALA A 42 -3.05 -11.45 -9.10
C ALA A 42 -4.22 -10.49 -9.46
N GLY A 43 -3.98 -9.46 -10.28
CA GLY A 43 -4.98 -8.46 -10.66
C GLY A 43 -5.26 -7.41 -9.57
N LEU A 44 -4.39 -7.29 -8.57
CA LEU A 44 -4.46 -6.30 -7.51
C LEU A 44 -3.59 -5.09 -7.87
N LEU A 45 -4.07 -3.90 -7.51
CA LEU A 45 -3.28 -2.68 -7.63
C LEU A 45 -2.62 -2.36 -6.28
N SER A 46 -1.30 -2.30 -6.30
CA SER A 46 -0.51 -1.87 -5.16
C SER A 46 0.60 -0.90 -5.56
N ILE A 47 0.99 -0.04 -4.62
CA ILE A 47 2.01 0.97 -4.82
C ILE A 47 3.12 0.84 -3.79
N VAL A 48 4.35 1.16 -4.21
CA VAL A 48 5.47 1.33 -3.30
C VAL A 48 5.54 2.79 -2.88
N VAL A 49 5.48 3.03 -1.58
CA VAL A 49 5.69 4.34 -0.97
C VAL A 49 7.08 4.36 -0.34
N VAL A 50 7.88 5.35 -0.74
CA VAL A 50 9.22 5.57 -0.18
C VAL A 50 9.11 6.45 1.06
N GLU A 51 9.53 5.92 2.20
CA GLU A 51 9.63 6.63 3.46
C GLU A 51 11.10 6.84 3.85
N THR A 52 11.36 7.67 4.86
CA THR A 52 12.73 8.11 5.23
C THR A 52 13.74 6.97 5.37
N ASN A 53 13.32 5.79 5.87
CA ASN A 53 14.21 4.64 6.11
C ASN A 53 13.59 3.28 5.72
N ARG A 54 12.49 3.27 4.96
CA ARG A 54 11.76 2.04 4.62
C ARG A 54 10.92 2.22 3.37
N PHE A 55 10.50 1.09 2.81
CA PHE A 55 9.60 1.02 1.66
C PHE A 55 8.33 0.34 2.12
N SER A 56 7.20 1.01 2.02
CA SER A 56 5.90 0.42 2.36
C SER A 56 5.15 0.05 1.08
N VAL A 57 4.52 -1.12 1.07
CA VAL A 57 3.58 -1.51 0.01
C VAL A 57 2.18 -1.17 0.50
N TRP A 58 1.42 -0.51 -0.35
CA TRP A 58 0.07 -0.07 -0.03
C TRP A 58 -0.90 -0.66 -1.06
N TRP A 59 -2.02 -1.18 -0.58
CA TRP A 59 -3.08 -1.70 -1.42
C TRP A 59 -4.17 -0.68 -1.64
N GLU A 60 -4.76 -0.71 -2.83
CA GLU A 60 -6.03 -0.04 -3.08
C GLU A 60 -7.10 -0.61 -2.15
N LEU A 61 -7.79 0.27 -1.44
CA LEU A 61 -9.02 -0.09 -0.75
C LEU A 61 -10.14 -0.17 -1.79
N PRO A 62 -10.86 -1.30 -1.86
CA PRO A 62 -12.07 -1.38 -2.66
C PRO A 62 -13.08 -0.35 -2.16
N ASP A 63 -13.76 0.33 -3.08
CA ASP A 63 -14.96 1.11 -2.76
C ASP A 63 -16.03 0.11 -2.25
N TRP A 64 -16.41 0.20 -0.99
CA TRP A 64 -17.48 -0.59 -0.36
C TRP A 64 -18.72 0.26 -0.09
#